data_AF-A0A7S0XUF2-F1
#
_entry.id   AF-A0A7S0XUF2-F1
#
_cell.length_a   1.000
_cell.length_b   1.000
_cell.length_c   1.000
_cell.angle_alpha   90.00
_cell.angle_beta   90.00
_cell.angle_gamma   90.00
#
_symmetry.space_group_name_H-M   'P 1'
#
loop_
_entity.id
_entity.type
_entity.pdbx_description
1 polymer ?
#
loop_
_entity_poly.entity_id
_entity_poly.type
_entity_poly.pdbx_seq_one_letter_code
_entity_poly.pdbx_strand_id
1 'polypeptide(L)'
;KLGKLMYHQDPSLSEVAVLRPVELLIPAFTKIIREHKGLHESEEAVALSKQHPAEWRDLIDGGMLDTVLLKVLWKDFDQHRAVLLQLMHKFGLSVPLFDSTGSAKGKEVFLVPSLLEENLSHM
;
A
#
# COMPACT_ATOMS: atom_id res chain seq x y z
N LYS A 1 8.05 17.63 21.85
CA LYS A 1 7.24 16.45 21.44
C LYS A 1 7.62 16.11 20.00
N LEU A 2 8.16 14.91 19.78
CA LEU A 2 8.48 14.37 18.45
C LEU A 2 7.19 13.90 17.74
N GLY A 3 7.25 13.63 16.44
CA GLY A 3 6.11 13.09 15.66
C GLY A 3 5.09 14.11 15.14
N LYS A 4 5.39 15.41 15.23
CA LYS A 4 4.53 16.49 14.71
C LYS A 4 4.81 16.87 13.27
N LEU A 5 5.96 16.50 12.73
CA LEU A 5 6.41 16.82 11.38
C LEU A 5 7.23 15.62 10.91
N MET A 6 7.08 15.27 9.64
CA MET A 6 7.94 14.31 8.97
C MET A 6 8.57 14.97 7.75
N TYR A 7 9.90 14.90 7.69
CA TYR A 7 10.72 15.40 6.59
C TYR A 7 11.84 14.39 6.34
N HIS A 8 12.16 14.15 5.07
CA HIS A 8 13.20 13.22 4.68
C HIS A 8 14.22 13.94 3.79
N GLN A 9 15.50 13.67 3.99
CA GLN A 9 16.59 14.14 3.11
C GLN A 9 16.73 13.31 1.83
N ASP A 10 15.91 12.26 1.69
CA ASP A 10 15.88 11.41 0.51
C ASP A 10 15.42 12.22 -0.71
N PRO A 11 16.14 12.22 -1.85
CA PRO A 11 15.78 13.03 -3.01
C PRO A 11 14.33 12.85 -3.44
N SER A 12 13.80 11.62 -3.35
CA SER A 12 12.42 11.30 -3.73
C SER A 12 11.35 11.99 -2.87
N LEU A 13 11.70 12.39 -1.63
CA LEU A 13 10.80 12.99 -0.64
C LEU A 13 11.28 14.38 -0.16
N SER A 14 12.42 14.86 -0.67
CA SER A 14 13.12 16.04 -0.15
C SER A 14 12.38 17.36 -0.33
N GLU A 15 11.40 17.39 -1.24
CA GLU A 15 10.54 18.55 -1.51
C GLU A 15 9.24 18.52 -0.70
N VAL A 16 9.01 17.48 0.12
CA VAL A 16 7.75 17.29 0.84
C VAL A 16 7.97 17.28 2.35
N ALA A 17 7.25 18.15 3.05
CA ALA A 17 7.15 18.15 4.49
C ALA A 17 5.73 17.75 4.91
N VAL A 18 5.59 16.62 5.61
CA VAL A 18 4.29 16.15 6.10
C VAL A 18 4.02 16.74 7.47
N LEU A 19 3.15 17.75 7.52
CA LEU A 19 2.85 18.53 8.73
C LEU A 19 2.03 17.79 9.79
N ARG A 20 1.31 16.73 9.40
CA ARG A 20 0.49 15.90 10.30
C ARG A 20 0.63 14.43 9.91
N PRO A 21 1.81 13.82 10.17
CA PRO A 21 2.13 12.50 9.64
C PRO A 21 1.19 11.41 10.18
N VAL A 22 0.78 11.48 11.44
CA VAL A 22 -0.16 10.50 11.99
C VAL A 22 -1.52 10.56 11.30
N GLU A 23 -2.06 11.76 11.08
CA GLU A 23 -3.36 11.96 10.44
C GLU A 23 -3.37 11.56 8.95
N LEU A 24 -2.23 11.68 8.27
CA LEU A 24 -2.10 11.31 6.87
C LEU A 24 -1.77 9.82 6.68
N LEU A 25 -0.72 9.34 7.36
CA LEU A 25 -0.13 8.03 7.07
C LEU A 25 -0.95 6.89 7.64
N ILE A 26 -1.45 7.02 8.88
CA ILE A 26 -2.14 5.90 9.54
C ILE A 26 -3.42 5.53 8.78
N PRO A 27 -4.33 6.46 8.43
CA PRO A 27 -5.53 6.10 7.68
C PRO A 27 -5.21 5.54 6.29
N ALA A 28 -4.22 6.08 5.58
CA ALA A 28 -3.84 5.58 4.27
C ALA A 28 -3.24 4.17 4.35
N PHE A 29 -2.27 3.94 5.23
CA PHE A 29 -1.55 2.66 5.31
C PHE A 29 -2.45 1.54 5.85
N THR A 30 -3.32 1.83 6.83
CA THR A 30 -4.25 0.84 7.40
C THR A 30 -5.32 0.39 6.41
N LYS A 31 -5.63 1.16 5.36
CA LYS A 31 -6.51 0.68 4.28
C LYS A 31 -5.87 -0.44 3.44
N ILE A 32 -4.54 -0.55 3.44
CA ILE A 32 -3.80 -1.61 2.75
C ILE A 32 -3.39 -2.69 3.74
N ILE A 33 -2.72 -2.30 4.82
CA ILE A 33 -2.12 -3.19 5.83
C ILE A 33 -3.12 -3.36 6.96
N ARG A 34 -4.00 -4.33 6.80
CA ARG A 34 -4.99 -4.72 7.80
C ARG A 34 -5.36 -6.19 7.61
N GLU A 35 -6.01 -6.74 8.62
CA GLU A 35 -6.75 -7.98 8.43
C GLU A 35 -7.92 -7.72 7.47
N HIS A 36 -7.89 -8.40 6.33
CA HIS A 36 -8.94 -8.35 5.31
C HIS A 36 -9.86 -9.57 5.42
N LYS A 37 -9.43 -10.66 6.06
CA LYS A 37 -10.21 -11.87 6.28
C LYS A 37 -10.93 -11.76 7.63
N GLY A 38 -12.22 -11.41 7.62
CA GLY A 38 -13.01 -11.27 8.84
C GLY A 38 -14.49 -10.92 8.63
N LEU A 39 -15.25 -10.84 9.72
CA LEU A 39 -16.70 -10.65 9.72
C LEU A 39 -17.19 -9.27 9.24
N HIS A 40 -16.29 -8.29 9.09
CA HIS A 40 -16.63 -6.91 8.73
C HIS A 40 -15.78 -6.40 7.56
N GLU A 41 -16.26 -6.65 6.33
CA GLU A 41 -15.72 -6.02 5.13
C GLU A 41 -16.08 -4.54 5.08
N SER A 42 -15.13 -3.68 4.71
CA SER A 42 -15.43 -2.26 4.47
C SER A 42 -16.12 -2.08 3.11
N GLU A 43 -16.78 -0.93 2.91
CA GLU A 43 -17.41 -0.61 1.62
C GLU A 43 -16.40 -0.64 0.46
N GLU A 44 -15.15 -0.21 0.71
CA GLU A 44 -14.08 -0.27 -0.29
C GLU A 44 -13.67 -1.71 -0.61
N ALA A 45 -13.60 -2.60 0.38
CA ALA A 45 -13.30 -4.02 0.17
C ALA A 45 -14.39 -4.68 -0.69
N VAL A 46 -15.66 -4.39 -0.40
CA VAL A 46 -16.81 -4.88 -1.21
C VAL A 46 -16.77 -4.32 -2.64
N ALA A 47 -16.39 -3.05 -2.81
CA ALA A 47 -16.26 -2.44 -4.12
C ALA A 47 -15.12 -3.09 -4.93
N LEU A 48 -13.97 -3.31 -4.30
CA LEU A 48 -12.78 -3.92 -4.92
C LEU A 48 -13.00 -5.38 -5.29
N SER A 49 -13.65 -6.16 -4.42
CA SER A 49 -13.97 -7.56 -4.72
C SER A 49 -14.90 -7.72 -5.92
N LYS A 50 -15.69 -6.68 -6.25
CA LYS A 50 -16.56 -6.64 -7.44
C LYS A 50 -15.89 -6.06 -8.68
N GLN A 51 -15.14 -4.97 -8.54
CA GLN A 51 -14.56 -4.22 -9.67
C GLN A 51 -13.22 -4.80 -10.14
N HIS A 52 -12.41 -5.30 -9.21
CA HIS A 52 -11.06 -5.80 -9.43
C HIS A 52 -10.84 -7.14 -8.68
N PRO A 53 -11.64 -8.18 -8.99
CA PRO A 53 -11.65 -9.42 -8.20
C PRO A 53 -10.31 -10.17 -8.21
N ALA A 54 -9.55 -10.08 -9.30
CA ALA A 54 -8.24 -10.73 -9.40
C ALA A 54 -7.21 -10.01 -8.53
N GLU A 55 -7.04 -8.70 -8.75
CA GLU A 55 -6.09 -7.89 -7.98
C GLU A 55 -6.43 -7.86 -6.49
N TRP A 56 -7.73 -7.83 -6.14
CA TRP A 56 -8.17 -7.92 -4.76
C TRP A 56 -7.77 -9.25 -4.11
N ARG A 57 -7.95 -10.37 -4.83
CA ARG A 57 -7.51 -11.69 -4.35
C ARG A 57 -5.99 -11.74 -4.17
N ASP A 58 -5.25 -11.24 -5.16
CA ASP A 58 -3.78 -11.21 -5.13
C ASP A 58 -3.26 -10.42 -3.92
N LEU A 59 -3.95 -9.34 -3.52
CA LEU A 59 -3.63 -8.60 -2.31
C LEU A 59 -3.91 -9.38 -1.02
N ILE A 60 -5.12 -9.95 -0.87
CA ILE A 60 -5.56 -10.56 0.40
C ILE A 60 -4.94 -11.94 0.66
N ASP A 61 -4.59 -12.68 -0.40
CA ASP A 61 -4.04 -14.04 -0.30
C ASP A 61 -2.52 -14.07 -0.56
N GLY A 62 -2.02 -13.17 -1.41
CA GLY A 62 -0.62 -13.16 -1.84
C GLY A 62 0.18 -11.93 -1.40
N GLY A 63 -0.45 -10.96 -0.73
CA GLY A 63 0.19 -9.69 -0.38
C GLY A 63 0.58 -8.84 -1.60
N MET A 64 0.02 -9.10 -2.78
CA MET A 64 0.38 -8.40 -4.02
C MET A 64 -0.54 -7.20 -4.26
N LEU A 65 0.00 -6.00 -4.12
CA LEU A 65 -0.69 -4.74 -4.30
C LEU A 65 -0.51 -4.19 -5.72
N ASP A 66 -1.53 -4.34 -6.56
CA ASP A 66 -1.63 -3.63 -7.84
C ASP A 66 -2.07 -2.18 -7.61
N THR A 67 -1.41 -1.23 -8.29
CA THR A 67 -1.76 0.21 -8.22
C THR A 67 -3.20 0.54 -8.56
N VAL A 68 -3.92 -0.32 -9.30
CA VAL A 68 -5.35 -0.15 -9.57
C VAL A 68 -6.17 -0.09 -8.28
N LEU A 69 -5.79 -0.87 -7.26
CA LEU A 69 -6.49 -0.92 -5.97
C LEU A 69 -6.33 0.40 -5.20
N LEU A 70 -5.19 1.09 -5.38
CA LEU A 70 -4.91 2.37 -4.72
C LEU A 70 -5.88 3.47 -5.15
N LYS A 71 -6.45 3.40 -6.37
CA LYS A 71 -7.44 4.38 -6.83
C LYS A 71 -8.73 4.35 -5.99
N VAL A 72 -9.06 3.18 -5.45
CA VAL A 72 -10.25 2.98 -4.61
C VAL A 72 -9.88 3.13 -3.13
N LEU A 73 -8.84 2.42 -2.66
CA LEU A 73 -8.41 2.46 -1.26
C LEU A 73 -7.96 3.87 -0.86
N TRP A 74 -7.28 4.60 -1.73
CA TRP A 74 -6.77 5.93 -1.44
C TRP A 74 -7.51 7.05 -2.16
N LYS A 75 -8.81 6.86 -2.45
CA LYS A 75 -9.64 7.90 -3.08
C LYS A 75 -9.53 9.25 -2.36
N ASP A 76 -9.56 9.25 -1.03
CA ASP A 76 -9.46 10.47 -0.20
C ASP A 76 -8.02 11.01 -0.05
N PHE A 77 -7.02 10.25 -0.51
CA PHE A 77 -5.59 10.58 -0.43
C PHE A 77 -4.94 10.71 -1.81
N ASP A 78 -5.73 10.81 -2.89
CA ASP A 78 -5.25 10.73 -4.27
C ASP A 78 -4.15 11.77 -4.58
N GLN A 79 -4.31 12.99 -4.06
CA GLN A 79 -3.33 14.08 -4.19
C GLN A 79 -1.97 13.77 -3.52
N HIS A 80 -1.94 12.82 -2.60
CA HIS A 80 -0.75 12.42 -1.85
C HIS A 80 -0.28 11.00 -2.21
N ARG A 81 -0.90 10.32 -3.17
CA ARG A 81 -0.64 8.91 -3.50
C ARG A 81 0.85 8.63 -3.76
N ALA A 82 1.52 9.46 -4.56
CA ALA A 82 2.94 9.25 -4.89
C ALA A 82 3.83 9.31 -3.63
N VAL A 83 3.60 10.30 -2.78
CA VAL A 83 4.34 10.48 -1.51
C VAL A 83 4.05 9.31 -0.57
N LEU A 84 2.79 8.91 -0.43
CA LEU A 84 2.39 7.78 0.42
C LEU A 84 3.05 6.48 -0.03
N LEU A 85 3.10 6.21 -1.33
CA LEU A 85 3.72 5.02 -1.89
C LEU A 85 5.23 5.00 -1.67
N GLN A 86 5.91 6.14 -1.86
CA GLN A 86 7.34 6.27 -1.54
C GLN A 86 7.61 6.08 -0.04
N LEU A 87 6.75 6.59 0.83
CA LEU A 87 6.87 6.39 2.28
C LEU A 87 6.65 4.92 2.66
N MET A 88 5.69 4.23 2.03
CA MET A 88 5.53 2.78 2.23
C MET A 88 6.80 2.03 1.82
N HIS A 89 7.40 2.37 0.67
CA HIS A 89 8.67 1.78 0.25
C HIS A 89 9.78 2.06 1.25
N LYS A 90 9.94 3.33 1.65
CA LYS A 90 10.99 3.76 2.59
C LYS A 90 10.90 3.09 3.95
N PHE A 91 9.68 2.83 4.44
CA PHE A 91 9.45 2.16 5.71
C PHE A 91 9.37 0.63 5.59
N GLY A 92 9.66 0.07 4.41
CA GLY A 92 9.64 -1.38 4.19
C GLY A 92 8.24 -1.99 4.23
N LEU A 93 7.20 -1.17 4.11
CA LEU A 93 5.80 -1.60 4.07
C LEU A 93 5.38 -2.13 2.70
N SER A 94 6.11 -1.76 1.65
CA SER A 94 5.91 -2.26 0.29
C SER A 94 7.24 -2.39 -0.46
N VAL A 95 7.36 -3.41 -1.31
CA VAL A 95 8.53 -3.63 -2.16
C VAL A 95 8.07 -3.66 -3.63
N PRO A 96 8.61 -2.79 -4.51
CA PRO A 96 8.25 -2.85 -5.92
C PRO A 96 8.71 -4.17 -6.53
N LEU A 97 7.81 -4.85 -7.25
CA LEU A 97 8.13 -6.03 -8.03
C LEU A 97 8.39 -5.58 -9.47
N PHE A 98 9.62 -5.75 -9.93
CA PHE A 98 9.97 -5.51 -11.32
C PHE A 98 9.52 -6.71 -12.15
N ASP A 99 8.66 -6.48 -13.14
CA ASP A 99 8.40 -7.51 -14.15
C ASP A 99 9.73 -7.81 -14.87
N SER A 100 10.19 -9.06 -14.74
CA SER A 100 11.39 -9.61 -15.38
C SER A 100 11.42 -9.48 -16.91
N THR A 101 10.34 -9.00 -17.53
CA THR A 101 10.25 -8.80 -18.98
C THR A 101 10.81 -7.46 -19.49
N GLY A 102 11.26 -6.54 -18.61
CA GLY A 102 11.91 -5.29 -19.04
C GLY A 102 11.03 -4.37 -19.89
N SER A 103 9.71 -4.61 -19.93
CA SER A 103 8.80 -3.75 -20.65
C SER A 103 8.39 -2.56 -19.76
N ALA A 104 8.62 -1.34 -20.24
CA ALA A 104 8.20 -0.09 -19.60
C ALA A 104 6.65 0.10 -19.58
N LYS A 105 5.89 -0.98 -19.78
CA LYS A 105 4.41 -1.05 -19.80
C LYS A 105 3.87 -2.14 -18.88
N GLY A 106 4.67 -2.68 -17.96
CA GLY A 106 4.20 -3.59 -16.92
C GLY A 106 3.25 -2.88 -15.95
N LYS A 107 2.26 -3.61 -15.42
CA LYS A 107 1.48 -3.16 -14.26
C LYS A 107 2.45 -2.90 -13.10
N GLU A 108 2.36 -1.74 -12.47
CA GLU A 108 3.09 -1.49 -11.22
C GLU A 108 2.44 -2.32 -10.10
N VAL A 109 3.16 -3.34 -9.65
CA VAL A 109 2.75 -4.24 -8.57
C VAL A 109 3.79 -4.19 -7.46
N PHE A 110 3.31 -4.18 -6.22
CA PHE A 110 4.14 -4.14 -5.02
C PHE A 110 3.86 -5.35 -4.14
N LEU A 111 4.88 -5.93 -3.54
CA LEU A 111 4.72 -6.89 -2.45
C LEU A 111 4.49 -6.12 -1.15
N VAL A 112 3.49 -6.50 -0.37
CA VAL A 112 3.20 -6.00 0.99
C VAL A 112 3.55 -7.13 1.97
N PRO A 113 4.76 -7.13 2.56
CA PRO A 113 5.28 -8.31 3.27
C PRO A 113 4.45 -8.73 4.47
N SER A 114 3.79 -7.78 5.15
CA SER A 114 2.97 -8.06 6.33
C SER A 114 1.64 -8.76 6.03
N LEU A 115 1.28 -8.93 4.75
CA LEU A 115 0.09 -9.68 4.32
C LEU A 115 0.43 -11.09 3.84
N LEU A 116 1.71 -11.47 3.83
CA LEU A 116 2.11 -12.83 3.50
C LEU A 116 1.75 -13.76 4.66
N GLU A 117 1.21 -14.93 4.34
CA GLU A 117 1.01 -15.98 5.32
C GLU A 117 2.37 -16.40 5.89
N GLU A 118 2.49 -16.44 7.21
CA GLU A 118 3.66 -17.02 7.87
C GLU A 118 3.70 -18.52 7.55
N ASN A 119 4.58 -18.94 6.65
CA ASN A 119 4.97 -20.34 6.52
C ASN A 119 5.78 -20.77 7.75
N LEU A 120 5.16 -20.84 8.92
CA LEU A 120 5.72 -21.42 10.15
C LEU A 120 5.26 -22.87 10.38
N SER A 121 4.75 -23.54 9.35
CA SER A 121 4.17 -24.89 9.49
C SER A 121 5.12 -26.05 9.17
N HIS A 122 6.40 -25.82 8.84
CA HIS A 122 7.37 -26.91 8.63
C HIS A 122 8.82 -26.48 8.92
N MET A 123 9.16 -26.33 10.21
CA MET A 123 10.51 -26.56 10.76
C MET A 123 10.36 -27.28 12.11
#